data_AF-A0A8J7WRW9-F1
#
_entry.id   AF-A0A8J7WRW9-F1
#
_cell.length_a   1.000
_cell.length_b   1.000
_cell.length_c   1.000
_cell.angle_alpha   90.00
_cell.angle_beta   90.00
_cell.angle_gamma   90.00
#
_symmetry.space_group_name_H-M   'P 1'
#
loop_
_entity.id
_entity.type
_entity.pdbx_description
1 polymer ?
#
loop_
_entity_poly.entity_id
_entity_poly.type
_entity_poly.pdbx_seq_one_letter_code
_entity_poly.pdbx_strand_id
1 'polypeptide(L)'
;MRECIAATPGAARRHASRSAAHLCCGPASATRAGARDTLDSVQSSAEPRSGRPPRPGRRRGRDRRGRGLRGPLAPPEIPLSLTRAEQFDELVLDAVERLERRWPQLSGVEFAVEEVPPPGAELWSDEPVPLGRVVRARRDAPARIVLYRRPLEVRAPARADLGPLVHDIVVEQVADLLGLDPEIIDPE
;
A
#
# COMPACT_ATOMS: atom_id res chain seq x y z
N MET A 1 4.85 10.63 -5.18
CA MET A 1 4.35 10.54 -6.57
C MET A 1 3.15 9.62 -6.51
N ARG A 2 1.95 10.16 -6.71
CA ARG A 2 0.72 9.35 -6.76
C ARG A 2 0.64 8.83 -8.19
N GLU A 3 0.88 7.54 -8.38
CA GLU A 3 0.68 6.90 -9.67
C GLU A 3 -0.79 6.47 -9.72
N CYS A 4 -1.59 7.30 -10.40
CA CYS A 4 -2.92 6.89 -10.81
C CYS A 4 -2.73 5.89 -11.95
N ILE A 5 -2.99 4.61 -11.70
CA ILE A 5 -3.18 3.64 -12.77
C ILE A 5 -4.54 4.01 -13.38
N ALA A 6 -4.51 4.82 -14.43
CA ALA A 6 -5.71 5.40 -15.00
C ALA A 6 -6.58 4.32 -15.66
N ALA A 7 -7.61 3.87 -14.95
CA ALA A 7 -8.79 3.29 -15.57
C ALA A 7 -9.45 4.41 -16.41
N THR A 8 -9.71 4.12 -17.67
CA THR A 8 -10.18 5.10 -18.66
C THR A 8 -11.57 5.63 -18.26
N PRO A 9 -11.87 6.94 -18.41
CA PRO A 9 -13.18 7.48 -18.01
C PRO A 9 -14.29 7.02 -18.97
N GLY A 10 -15.00 5.96 -18.59
CA GLY A 10 -16.24 5.52 -19.22
C GLY A 10 -17.39 6.49 -18.92
N ALA A 11 -17.92 7.11 -19.96
CA ALA A 11 -18.92 8.16 -19.92
C ALA A 11 -20.25 7.77 -19.21
N ALA A 12 -20.71 8.69 -18.36
CA ALA A 12 -22.11 9.06 -18.11
C ALA A 12 -23.14 7.97 -17.78
N ARG A 13 -23.72 8.06 -16.57
CA ARG A 13 -25.13 8.48 -16.41
C ARG A 13 -25.48 8.80 -14.95
N ARG A 14 -26.14 9.95 -14.80
CA ARG A 14 -26.71 10.46 -13.55
C ARG A 14 -27.95 9.63 -13.21
N HIS A 15 -28.05 9.10 -12.00
CA HIS A 15 -29.32 8.98 -11.32
C HIS A 15 -29.15 9.21 -9.83
N ALA A 16 -29.93 10.15 -9.33
CA ALA A 16 -30.00 10.58 -7.95
C ALA A 16 -30.88 9.63 -7.13
N SER A 17 -30.44 9.26 -5.94
CA SER A 17 -31.28 9.01 -4.76
C SER A 17 -30.34 9.09 -3.53
N ARG A 18 -30.41 10.09 -2.66
CA ARG A 18 -31.37 10.35 -1.56
C ARG A 18 -31.53 9.18 -0.58
N SER A 19 -30.77 9.25 0.53
CA SER A 19 -31.18 9.01 1.94
C SER A 19 -29.90 9.05 2.79
N ALA A 20 -29.66 9.93 3.77
CA ALA A 20 -30.43 10.44 4.92
C ALA A 20 -30.59 9.42 6.07
N ALA A 21 -29.71 9.52 7.08
CA ALA A 21 -29.99 9.37 8.53
C ALA A 21 -28.65 9.49 9.30
N HIS A 22 -28.42 10.59 10.03
CA HIS A 22 -28.46 10.71 11.52
C HIS A 22 -27.21 10.10 12.22
N LEU A 23 -26.23 10.88 12.70
CA LEU A 23 -26.20 11.74 13.91
C LEU A 23 -26.64 11.06 15.22
N CYS A 24 -25.67 10.79 16.11
CA CYS A 24 -25.67 10.99 17.58
C CYS A 24 -24.18 11.05 18.00
N CYS A 25 -23.62 12.16 18.52
CA CYS A 25 -23.69 12.71 19.89
C CYS A 25 -23.23 11.68 20.94
N GLY A 26 -22.19 11.88 21.77
CA GLY A 26 -21.67 13.12 22.36
C GLY A 26 -20.35 12.93 23.14
N PRO A 27 -20.01 13.82 24.10
CA PRO A 27 -18.65 14.23 24.43
C PRO A 27 -18.14 13.75 25.81
N ALA A 28 -16.84 13.90 26.11
CA ALA A 28 -16.35 14.62 27.31
C ALA A 28 -14.83 14.47 27.54
N SER A 29 -14.24 15.63 27.78
CA SER A 29 -12.92 16.01 28.30
C SER A 29 -12.51 15.41 29.65
N ALA A 30 -11.19 15.30 29.88
CA ALA A 30 -10.56 15.64 31.16
C ALA A 30 -9.04 15.91 31.04
N THR A 31 -8.61 16.96 31.74
CA THR A 31 -7.25 17.53 31.81
C THR A 31 -6.62 17.21 33.18
N ARG A 32 -5.29 17.02 33.24
CA ARG A 32 -4.29 17.44 34.28
C ARG A 32 -3.05 16.54 34.16
N ALA A 33 -1.82 17.00 33.94
CA ALA A 33 -0.98 17.95 34.67
C ALA A 33 -0.50 17.46 36.05
N GLY A 34 0.81 17.20 36.19
CA GLY A 34 1.54 17.38 37.46
C GLY A 34 2.69 16.42 37.78
N ALA A 35 3.84 17.03 38.14
CA ALA A 35 5.00 16.52 38.93
C ALA A 35 6.00 15.58 38.21
N ARG A 36 7.27 15.93 37.92
CA ARG A 36 8.40 16.53 38.69
C ARG A 36 8.84 15.73 39.92
N ASP A 37 10.12 15.30 39.86
CA ASP A 37 11.11 15.01 40.93
C ASP A 37 11.79 13.67 40.63
N THR A 38 13.10 13.45 40.77
CA THR A 38 14.28 14.26 41.09
C THR A 38 15.49 13.41 40.65
N LEU A 39 16.60 14.11 40.45
CA LEU A 39 17.95 13.63 40.18
C LEU A 39 18.39 12.44 41.07
N ASP A 40 19.14 11.49 40.50
CA ASP A 40 20.39 11.07 41.14
C ASP A 40 21.49 10.79 40.11
N SER A 41 22.68 11.18 40.56
CA SER A 41 23.95 11.26 39.88
C SER A 41 24.61 9.87 39.80
N VAL A 42 25.54 9.66 38.87
CA VAL A 42 26.94 9.30 39.15
C VAL A 42 27.66 9.01 37.82
N GLN A 43 28.80 9.66 37.72
CA GLN A 43 29.78 9.64 36.64
C GLN A 43 30.38 8.24 36.41
N SER A 44 30.65 7.91 35.15
CA SER A 44 31.78 7.05 34.82
C SER A 44 32.45 7.52 33.53
N SER A 45 33.55 8.24 33.71
CA SER A 45 34.53 8.58 32.68
C SER A 45 35.29 7.32 32.26
N ALA A 46 35.37 7.05 30.95
CA ALA A 46 36.54 6.45 30.31
C ALA A 46 36.34 6.42 28.78
N GLU A 47 36.96 7.37 28.07
CA GLU A 47 37.40 7.12 26.69
C GLU A 47 38.71 6.30 26.74
N PRO A 48 38.94 5.40 25.77
CA PRO A 48 39.78 5.84 24.66
C PRO A 48 39.38 5.28 23.27
N ARG A 49 39.49 6.17 22.28
CA ARG A 49 40.06 5.98 20.94
C ARG A 49 39.44 4.96 19.96
N SER A 50 38.83 5.55 18.93
CA SER A 50 38.95 5.21 17.49
C SER A 50 38.71 3.77 17.04
N GLY A 51 37.52 3.52 16.49
CA GLY A 51 37.28 2.36 15.62
C GLY A 51 35.87 2.38 15.00
N ARG A 52 35.74 2.87 13.76
CA ARG A 52 34.53 2.77 12.92
C ARG A 52 34.91 2.09 11.60
N PRO A 53 34.07 1.22 10.99
CA PRO A 53 33.51 -0.06 11.45
C PRO A 53 33.95 -1.24 10.51
N PRO A 54 33.77 -2.53 10.82
CA PRO A 54 33.82 -3.54 9.76
C PRO A 54 32.53 -3.48 8.95
N ARG A 55 32.60 -2.87 7.76
CA ARG A 55 31.55 -3.03 6.73
C ARG A 55 31.47 -4.52 6.36
N PRO A 56 30.28 -5.13 6.22
CA PRO A 56 30.18 -6.49 5.73
C PRO A 56 30.80 -6.56 4.33
N GLY A 57 31.91 -7.28 4.24
CA GLY A 57 32.57 -7.58 2.99
C GLY A 57 31.64 -8.40 2.11
N ARG A 58 30.88 -7.75 1.23
CA ARG A 58 30.50 -8.37 -0.03
C ARG A 58 31.81 -8.73 -0.73
N ARG A 59 32.25 -9.98 -0.59
CA ARG A 59 33.19 -10.58 -1.53
C ARG A 59 32.46 -10.67 -2.87
N ARG A 60 32.43 -9.56 -3.61
CA ARG A 60 32.38 -9.62 -5.06
C ARG A 60 33.61 -10.44 -5.42
N GLY A 61 33.40 -11.68 -5.84
CA GLY A 61 34.49 -12.55 -6.25
C GLY A 61 35.38 -11.76 -7.20
N ARG A 62 36.61 -11.47 -6.78
CA ARG A 62 37.59 -10.84 -7.65
C ARG A 62 37.85 -11.85 -8.74
N ASP A 63 37.39 -11.56 -9.95
CA ASP A 63 37.60 -12.40 -11.10
C ASP A 63 39.11 -12.55 -11.34
N ARG A 64 39.65 -13.66 -10.83
CA ARG A 64 41.07 -14.01 -10.93
C ARG A 64 41.41 -14.66 -12.26
N ARG A 65 40.41 -14.98 -13.10
CA ARG A 65 40.58 -15.75 -14.34
C ARG A 65 40.30 -14.94 -15.59
N GLY A 66 40.06 -13.63 -15.48
CA GLY A 66 39.87 -12.72 -16.62
C GLY A 66 38.68 -13.09 -17.50
N ARG A 67 37.64 -13.67 -16.89
CA ARG A 67 36.36 -14.03 -17.55
C ARG A 67 35.19 -13.22 -16.99
N GLY A 68 35.45 -11.97 -16.63
CA GLY A 68 34.43 -10.99 -16.27
C GLY A 68 33.44 -10.79 -17.42
N LEU A 69 32.31 -10.15 -17.12
CA LEU A 69 31.20 -9.92 -18.03
C LEU A 69 31.68 -9.53 -19.44
N ARG A 70 31.51 -10.45 -20.40
CA ARG A 70 31.86 -10.23 -21.80
C ARG A 70 30.57 -9.95 -22.57
N GLY A 71 30.32 -8.68 -22.82
CA GLY A 71 29.19 -8.19 -23.60
C GLY A 71 28.15 -7.45 -22.75
N PRO A 72 27.38 -6.52 -23.36
CA PRO A 72 26.25 -5.89 -22.69
C PRO A 72 25.26 -6.97 -22.23
N LEU A 73 24.91 -7.00 -20.95
CA LEU A 73 23.86 -7.91 -20.43
C LEU A 73 22.50 -7.63 -21.10
N ALA A 74 22.29 -6.41 -21.56
CA ALA A 74 21.27 -6.01 -22.51
C ALA A 74 21.75 -4.84 -23.36
N PRO A 75 21.15 -4.63 -24.55
CA PRO A 75 21.19 -3.36 -25.24
C PRO A 75 20.75 -2.21 -24.32
N PRO A 76 21.35 -1.01 -24.43
CA PRO A 76 21.02 0.13 -23.56
C PRO A 76 19.58 0.64 -23.72
N GLU A 77 18.87 0.18 -24.76
CA GLU A 77 17.50 0.61 -25.05
C GLU A 77 16.41 -0.16 -24.28
N ILE A 78 16.74 -1.27 -23.60
CA ILE A 78 15.74 -2.14 -22.96
C ILE A 78 15.91 -2.17 -21.43
N PRO A 79 14.98 -1.61 -20.64
CA PRO A 79 14.95 -1.85 -19.20
C PRO A 79 14.57 -3.31 -18.93
N LEU A 80 15.57 -4.14 -18.59
CA LEU A 80 15.46 -5.61 -18.45
C LEU A 80 14.63 -6.13 -17.26
N SER A 81 13.97 -5.28 -16.49
CA SER A 81 13.13 -5.74 -15.38
C SER A 81 12.14 -4.66 -14.98
N LEU A 82 10.86 -5.02 -14.88
CA LEU A 82 9.88 -4.22 -14.16
C LEU A 82 10.43 -3.90 -12.76
N THR A 83 10.31 -2.65 -12.36
CA THR A 83 10.54 -2.22 -10.98
C THR A 83 9.59 -2.96 -10.04
N ARG A 84 9.85 -2.94 -8.73
CA ARG A 84 8.90 -3.53 -7.76
C ARG A 84 7.54 -2.84 -7.79
N ALA A 85 7.54 -1.54 -8.06
CA ALA A 85 6.32 -0.76 -8.21
C ALA A 85 5.50 -1.29 -9.38
N GLU A 86 6.09 -1.32 -10.58
CA GLU A 86 5.41 -1.81 -11.79
C GLU A 86 4.97 -3.26 -11.64
N GLN A 87 5.77 -4.14 -11.02
CA GLN A 87 5.34 -5.53 -10.75
C GLN A 87 4.11 -5.61 -9.86
N PHE A 88 3.98 -4.71 -8.89
CA PHE A 88 2.81 -4.65 -8.03
C PHE A 88 1.61 -4.10 -8.80
N ASP A 89 1.81 -3.06 -9.61
CA ASP A 89 0.77 -2.46 -10.43
C ASP A 89 0.18 -3.47 -11.43
N GLU A 90 1.00 -4.32 -12.03
CA GLU A 90 0.54 -5.44 -12.87
C GLU A 90 -0.33 -6.44 -12.10
N LEU A 91 0.03 -6.78 -10.84
CA LEU A 91 -0.80 -7.67 -10.01
C LEU A 91 -2.16 -7.05 -9.68
N VAL A 92 -2.19 -5.74 -9.42
CA VAL A 92 -3.44 -5.01 -9.18
C VAL A 92 -4.28 -4.99 -10.45
N LEU A 93 -3.67 -4.70 -11.59
CA LEU A 93 -4.34 -4.69 -12.89
C LEU A 93 -4.95 -6.06 -13.20
N ASP A 94 -4.18 -7.13 -13.06
CA ASP A 94 -4.64 -8.51 -13.25
C ASP A 94 -5.87 -8.85 -12.39
N ALA A 95 -5.86 -8.42 -11.12
CA ALA A 95 -6.97 -8.62 -10.21
C ALA A 95 -8.21 -7.81 -10.64
N VAL A 96 -8.04 -6.53 -10.93
CA VAL A 96 -9.13 -5.62 -11.34
C VAL A 96 -9.77 -6.10 -12.64
N GLU A 97 -8.97 -6.44 -13.66
CA GLU A 97 -9.49 -6.93 -14.93
C GLU A 97 -10.32 -8.21 -14.77
N ARG A 98 -9.94 -9.09 -13.84
CA ARG A 98 -10.72 -10.29 -13.52
C ARG A 98 -12.08 -9.92 -12.92
N LEU A 99 -12.10 -8.99 -11.99
CA LEU A 99 -13.34 -8.55 -11.33
C LEU A 99 -14.25 -7.77 -12.28
N GLU A 100 -13.72 -6.85 -13.09
CA GLU A 100 -14.51 -6.03 -14.02
C GLU A 100 -15.28 -6.87 -15.04
N ARG A 101 -14.71 -8.00 -15.48
CA ARG A 101 -15.42 -8.94 -16.38
C ARG A 101 -16.69 -9.51 -15.75
N ARG A 102 -16.72 -9.67 -14.44
CA ARG A 102 -17.86 -10.22 -13.67
C ARG A 102 -18.78 -9.13 -13.15
N TRP A 103 -18.23 -7.96 -12.83
CA TRP A 103 -18.91 -6.83 -12.19
C TRP A 103 -18.76 -5.55 -13.02
N PRO A 104 -19.56 -5.34 -14.08
CA PRO A 104 -19.46 -4.16 -14.95
C PRO A 104 -19.65 -2.82 -14.22
N GLN A 105 -20.26 -2.82 -13.03
CA GLN A 105 -20.44 -1.66 -12.16
C GLN A 105 -19.10 -1.04 -11.71
N LEU A 106 -18.00 -1.81 -11.76
CA LEU A 106 -16.66 -1.35 -11.41
C LEU A 106 -16.03 -0.42 -12.44
N SER A 107 -16.56 -0.35 -13.67
CA SER A 107 -16.02 0.48 -14.77
C SER A 107 -15.94 1.99 -14.47
N GLY A 108 -16.63 2.47 -13.43
CA GLY A 108 -16.59 3.86 -12.97
C GLY A 108 -15.73 4.08 -11.71
N VAL A 109 -15.01 3.07 -11.24
CA VAL A 109 -14.20 3.10 -10.02
C VAL A 109 -12.73 3.29 -10.40
N GLU A 110 -12.06 4.23 -9.73
CA GLU A 110 -10.62 4.43 -9.90
C GLU A 110 -9.83 3.52 -8.96
N PHE A 111 -8.84 2.83 -9.47
CA PHE A 111 -7.88 2.06 -8.66
C PHE A 111 -6.57 2.85 -8.57
N ALA A 112 -6.06 3.03 -7.36
CA ALA A 112 -4.83 3.76 -7.12
C ALA A 112 -3.91 3.00 -6.16
N VAL A 113 -2.60 3.13 -6.37
CA VAL A 113 -1.59 2.56 -5.48
C VAL A 113 -0.88 3.70 -4.76
N GLU A 114 -0.83 3.60 -3.44
CA GLU A 114 -0.01 4.47 -2.59
C GLU A 114 1.03 3.62 -1.86
N GLU A 115 2.20 4.20 -1.55
CA GLU A 115 3.28 3.46 -0.90
C GLU A 115 2.92 3.06 0.53
N VAL A 116 2.51 4.04 1.32
CA VAL A 116 2.25 3.91 2.75
C VAL A 116 1.01 4.72 3.10
N PRO A 117 0.19 4.26 4.06
CA PRO A 117 -0.92 5.04 4.55
C PRO A 117 -0.41 6.32 5.23
N PRO A 118 -1.20 7.41 5.20
CA PRO A 118 -0.86 8.64 5.91
C PRO A 118 -0.87 8.40 7.43
N PRO A 119 -0.16 9.21 8.23
CA PRO A 119 -0.27 9.17 9.68
C PRO A 119 -1.72 9.40 10.14
N GLY A 120 -2.19 8.66 11.16
CA GLY A 120 -3.58 8.74 11.63
C GLY A 120 -4.56 7.85 10.86
N ALA A 121 -4.08 7.00 9.94
CA ALA A 121 -4.92 6.07 9.20
C ALA A 121 -5.56 4.99 10.09
N GLU A 122 -4.99 4.73 11.26
CA GLU A 122 -5.57 3.89 12.31
C GLU A 122 -6.91 4.41 12.85
N LEU A 123 -7.26 5.68 12.59
CA LEU A 123 -8.52 6.26 13.06
C LEU A 123 -9.74 5.84 12.22
N TRP A 124 -9.52 5.31 11.01
CA TRP A 124 -10.58 4.90 10.09
C TRP A 124 -10.45 3.43 9.64
N SER A 125 -9.58 2.66 10.29
CA SER A 125 -9.36 1.25 10.02
C SER A 125 -9.32 0.49 11.33
N ASP A 126 -9.91 -0.70 11.35
CA ASP A 126 -9.85 -1.58 12.53
C ASP A 126 -8.45 -2.21 12.71
N GLU A 127 -7.62 -2.21 11.66
CA GLU A 127 -6.24 -2.64 11.73
C GLU A 127 -5.28 -1.47 11.99
N PRO A 128 -4.18 -1.70 12.74
CA PRO A 128 -3.15 -0.67 12.98
C PRO A 128 -2.51 -0.13 11.69
N VAL A 129 -2.47 -0.94 10.62
CA VAL A 129 -1.92 -0.55 9.32
C VAL A 129 -2.86 -1.07 8.23
N PRO A 130 -3.70 -0.20 7.63
CA PRO A 130 -4.61 -0.60 6.57
C PRO A 130 -3.85 -1.10 5.34
N LEU A 131 -4.41 -2.11 4.69
CA LEU A 131 -3.91 -2.66 3.42
C LEU A 131 -4.54 -1.98 2.21
N GLY A 132 -5.80 -1.56 2.35
CA GLY A 132 -6.53 -0.81 1.37
C GLY A 132 -7.46 0.20 2.02
N ARG A 133 -8.05 1.07 1.19
CA ARG A 133 -9.06 2.04 1.59
C ARG A 133 -10.02 2.33 0.45
N VAL A 134 -11.31 2.34 0.76
CA VAL A 134 -12.35 2.86 -0.13
C VAL A 134 -12.58 4.35 0.13
N VAL A 135 -12.53 5.15 -0.94
CA VAL A 135 -12.99 6.53 -0.99
C VAL A 135 -14.26 6.57 -1.82
N ARG A 136 -15.41 6.76 -1.15
CA ARG A 136 -16.70 6.80 -1.84
C ARG A 136 -16.80 8.02 -2.77
N ALA A 137 -17.57 7.86 -3.84
CA ALA A 137 -17.78 8.90 -4.84
C ALA A 137 -18.31 10.20 -4.22
N ARG A 138 -17.88 11.34 -4.76
CA ARG A 138 -18.35 12.69 -4.42
C ARG A 138 -18.90 13.37 -5.68
N ARG A 139 -19.50 14.55 -5.54
CA ARG A 139 -20.10 15.29 -6.67
C ARG A 139 -19.14 15.46 -7.86
N ASP A 140 -17.85 15.66 -7.58
CA ASP A 140 -16.83 16.00 -8.58
C ASP A 140 -15.71 14.95 -8.68
N ALA A 141 -15.86 13.77 -8.05
CA ALA A 141 -14.85 12.73 -8.07
C ALA A 141 -15.50 11.33 -8.04
N PRO A 142 -15.06 10.39 -8.89
CA PRO A 142 -15.54 9.01 -8.86
C PRO A 142 -15.17 8.31 -7.54
N ALA A 143 -15.75 7.14 -7.31
CA ALA A 143 -15.29 6.27 -6.23
C ALA A 143 -13.86 5.82 -6.52
N ARG A 144 -13.03 5.70 -5.48
CA ARG A 144 -11.65 5.28 -5.61
C ARG A 144 -11.30 4.22 -4.58
N ILE A 145 -10.63 3.17 -5.02
CA ILE A 145 -10.04 2.15 -4.15
C ILE A 145 -8.52 2.39 -4.15
N VAL A 146 -7.96 2.55 -2.96
CA VAL A 146 -6.52 2.79 -2.76
C VAL A 146 -5.91 1.55 -2.12
N LEU A 147 -4.81 1.03 -2.68
CA LEU A 147 -4.03 -0.06 -2.11
C LEU A 147 -2.69 0.46 -1.60
N TYR A 148 -2.25 -0.04 -0.44
CA TYR A 148 -0.99 0.36 0.16
C TYR A 148 0.11 -0.68 -0.10
N ARG A 149 1.06 -0.35 -0.97
CA ARG A 149 2.07 -1.29 -1.45
C ARG A 149 2.99 -1.80 -0.33
N ARG A 150 3.55 -0.91 0.51
CA ARG A 150 4.51 -1.31 1.53
C ARG A 150 3.90 -2.25 2.58
N PRO A 151 2.71 -1.97 3.14
CA PRO A 151 2.04 -2.92 4.02
C PRO A 151 1.79 -4.31 3.40
N LEU A 152 1.46 -4.37 2.11
CA LEU A 152 1.25 -5.62 1.37
C LEU A 152 2.55 -6.39 1.15
N GLU A 153 3.61 -5.70 0.70
CA GLU A 153 4.95 -6.28 0.54
C GLU A 153 5.51 -6.87 1.85
N VAL A 154 5.23 -6.22 2.99
CA VAL A 154 5.68 -6.67 4.31
C VAL A 154 4.95 -7.94 4.75
N ARG A 155 3.65 -8.05 4.46
CA ARG A 155 2.85 -9.23 4.80
C ARG A 155 3.09 -10.41 3.86
N ALA A 156 3.41 -10.16 2.59
CA ALA A 156 3.75 -11.16 1.59
C ALA A 156 5.23 -11.04 1.15
N PRO A 157 6.19 -11.52 1.97
CA PRO A 157 7.62 -11.37 1.67
C PRO A 157 8.08 -12.20 0.47
N ALA A 158 7.35 -13.27 0.13
CA ALA A 158 7.61 -14.04 -1.09
C ALA A 158 6.71 -13.55 -2.24
N ARG A 159 7.30 -13.47 -3.44
CA ARG A 159 6.60 -12.98 -4.63
C ARG A 159 5.36 -13.82 -4.99
N ALA A 160 5.39 -15.12 -4.69
CA ALA A 160 4.28 -16.03 -4.96
C ALA A 160 3.04 -15.71 -4.10
N ASP A 161 3.25 -15.15 -2.90
CA ASP A 161 2.17 -14.87 -1.93
C ASP A 161 1.53 -13.50 -2.17
N LEU A 162 2.25 -12.59 -2.84
CA LEU A 162 1.81 -11.21 -3.05
C LEU A 162 0.63 -11.11 -4.02
N GLY A 163 0.62 -11.90 -5.08
CA GLY A 163 -0.48 -11.90 -6.06
C GLY A 163 -1.83 -12.29 -5.45
N PRO A 164 -1.93 -13.46 -4.77
CA PRO A 164 -3.12 -13.85 -4.02
C PRO A 164 -3.53 -12.79 -2.98
N LEU A 165 -2.57 -12.30 -2.17
CA LEU A 165 -2.90 -11.29 -1.16
C LEU A 165 -3.45 -9.99 -1.77
N VAL A 166 -2.88 -9.51 -2.88
CA VAL A 166 -3.39 -8.32 -3.58
C VAL A 166 -4.81 -8.57 -4.08
N HIS A 167 -5.05 -9.74 -4.66
CA HIS A 167 -6.37 -10.14 -5.12
C HIS A 167 -7.40 -10.13 -3.99
N ASP A 168 -7.10 -10.77 -2.86
CA ASP A 168 -7.99 -10.84 -1.70
C ASP A 168 -8.37 -9.44 -1.18
N ILE A 169 -7.38 -8.56 -1.06
CA ILE A 169 -7.64 -7.19 -0.62
C ILE A 169 -8.43 -6.40 -1.66
N VAL A 170 -8.20 -6.59 -2.96
CA VAL A 170 -9.02 -5.96 -4.02
C VAL A 170 -10.48 -6.42 -3.90
N VAL A 171 -10.71 -7.72 -3.71
CA VAL A 171 -12.04 -8.30 -3.50
C VAL A 171 -12.71 -7.68 -2.28
N GLU A 172 -12.00 -7.61 -1.15
CA GLU A 172 -12.49 -7.02 0.10
C GLU A 172 -12.88 -5.54 -0.09
N GLN A 173 -12.03 -4.73 -0.73
CA GLN A 173 -12.32 -3.31 -0.95
C GLN A 173 -13.47 -3.10 -1.94
N VAL A 174 -13.61 -3.96 -2.94
CA VAL A 174 -14.76 -3.94 -3.86
C VAL A 174 -16.05 -4.33 -3.14
N ALA A 175 -16.00 -5.35 -2.30
CA ALA A 175 -17.13 -5.78 -1.48
C ALA A 175 -17.62 -4.65 -0.57
N ASP A 176 -16.70 -3.97 0.14
CA ASP A 176 -17.03 -2.80 0.97
C ASP A 176 -17.64 -1.66 0.13
N LEU A 177 -17.09 -1.37 -1.05
CA LEU A 177 -17.62 -0.33 -1.93
C LEU A 177 -19.06 -0.62 -2.38
N LEU A 178 -19.36 -1.88 -2.73
CA LEU A 178 -20.66 -2.32 -3.20
C LEU A 178 -21.65 -2.63 -2.05
N GLY A 179 -21.16 -2.74 -0.81
CA GLY A 179 -21.95 -3.17 0.34
C GLY A 179 -22.38 -4.63 0.26
N LEU A 180 -21.51 -5.47 -0.31
CA LEU A 180 -21.70 -6.91 -0.46
C LEU A 180 -20.70 -7.67 0.40
N ASP A 181 -20.95 -8.96 0.56
CA ASP A 181 -20.05 -9.92 1.21
C ASP A 181 -18.94 -10.34 0.22
N PRO A 182 -17.67 -10.47 0.62
CA PRO A 182 -16.57 -10.75 -0.31
C PRO A 182 -16.72 -12.10 -1.03
N GLU A 183 -17.35 -13.08 -0.40
CA GLU A 183 -17.65 -14.41 -0.94
C GLU A 183 -18.64 -14.34 -2.12
N ILE A 184 -19.43 -13.27 -2.21
CA ILE A 184 -20.30 -13.00 -3.37
C ILE A 184 -19.48 -12.43 -4.55
N ILE A 185 -18.47 -11.62 -4.25
CA ILE A 185 -17.62 -10.98 -5.27
C ILE A 185 -16.72 -12.02 -5.92
N ASP A 186 -16.07 -12.84 -5.10
CA ASP A 186 -15.29 -13.98 -5.55
C ASP A 186 -15.63 -15.27 -4.77
N PRO A 187 -16.54 -16.09 -5.32
CA PRO A 187 -16.74 -17.43 -4.82
C PRO A 187 -15.60 -18.31 -5.37
N GLU A 188 -14.65 -18.70 -4.52
CA GLU A 188 -13.63 -19.69 -4.88
C GLU A 188 -14.23 -21.03 -5.36
#